data_AF-A0A1B8XU93-F1
#
_entry.id   AF-A0A1B8XU93-F1
#
_cell.length_a   1.000
_cell.length_b   1.000
_cell.length_c   1.000
_cell.angle_alpha   90.00
_cell.angle_beta   90.00
_cell.angle_gamma   90.00
#
_symmetry.space_group_name_H-M   'P 1'
#
loop_
_entity.id
_entity.type
_entity.pdbx_description
1 polymer ?
#
loop_
_entity_poly.entity_id
_entity_poly.type
_entity_poly.pdbx_seq_one_letter_code
_entity_poly.pdbx_strand_id
1 'polypeptide(L)' 'MESGPCLALIPQWYYNKERGACHSFLYSGCQGNGNRFENKENCTTLCLNPKKGRTGGADVSGEQPSETDT' A
#
# COMPACT_ATOMS: atom_id res chain seq x y z
N MET A 1 -21.50 4.11 -22.52
CA MET A 1 -20.67 4.55 -21.38
C MET A 1 -20.01 3.30 -20.87
N GLU A 2 -18.72 3.15 -21.14
CA GLU A 2 -17.95 2.01 -20.66
C GLU A 2 -17.54 2.33 -19.22
N SER A 3 -18.13 1.61 -18.26
CA SER A 3 -17.70 1.69 -16.87
C SER A 3 -16.20 1.41 -16.84
N GLY A 4 -15.42 2.32 -16.25
CA GLY A 4 -13.96 2.19 -16.19
C GLY A 4 -13.49 0.85 -15.61
N PRO A 5 -12.19 0.51 -15.73
CA PRO A 5 -11.71 -0.87 -15.69
C PRO A 5 -11.93 -1.60 -14.36
N CYS A 6 -12.12 -0.89 -13.24
CA CYS A 6 -12.40 -1.51 -11.95
C CYS A 6 -13.41 -0.69 -11.14
N LEU A 7 -14.24 -1.41 -10.37
CA LEU A 7 -15.38 -0.88 -9.62
C LEU A 7 -15.36 -1.30 -8.13
N ALA A 8 -14.22 -1.76 -7.62
CA ALA A 8 -14.10 -2.12 -6.21
C ALA A 8 -14.03 -0.86 -5.33
N LEU A 9 -14.40 -0.98 -4.06
CA LEU A 9 -14.27 0.08 -3.06
C LEU A 9 -13.37 -0.42 -1.93
N ILE A 10 -12.06 -0.45 -2.19
CA ILE A 10 -11.07 -1.00 -1.25
C ILE A 10 -10.55 0.13 -0.36
N PRO A 11 -10.75 0.08 0.97
CA PRO A 11 -10.16 1.04 1.88
C PRO A 11 -8.63 0.95 1.83
N GLN A 12 -7.99 2.08 1.55
CA GLN A 12 -6.54 2.19 1.43
C GLN A 12 -6.09 3.50 2.06
N TRP A 13 -4.79 3.65 2.28
CA TRP A 13 -4.16 4.85 2.83
C TRP A 13 -3.21 5.46 1.83
N TYR A 14 -3.13 6.79 1.79
CA TYR A 14 -2.15 7.53 0.99
C TYR A 14 -1.50 8.62 1.83
N TYR A 15 -0.26 8.96 1.51
CA TYR A 15 0.43 10.08 2.12
C TYR A 15 0.02 11.39 1.46
N ASN A 16 -0.58 12.30 2.24
CA ASN A 16 -0.89 13.66 1.82
C ASN A 16 0.26 14.59 2.22
N LYS A 17 1.02 15.06 1.22
CA LYS A 17 2.18 15.93 1.42
C LYS A 17 1.81 17.32 1.94
N GLU A 18 0.66 17.86 1.53
CA GLU A 18 0.20 19.19 1.95
C GLU A 18 -0.16 19.21 3.44
N ARG A 19 -0.77 18.13 3.91
CA ARG A 19 -1.16 17.96 5.32
C ARG A 19 -0.04 17.35 6.17
N GLY A 20 1.02 16.84 5.54
CA GLY A 20 2.07 16.08 6.23
C GLY A 20 1.50 14.89 6.99
N ALA A 21 0.52 14.18 6.44
CA ALA A 21 -0.16 13.09 7.14
C ALA A 21 -0.74 12.03 6.19
N CYS A 22 -0.84 10.79 6.69
CA CYS A 22 -1.50 9.69 6.01
C CYS A 22 -3.02 9.74 6.20
N HIS A 23 -3.76 9.63 5.09
CA HIS A 23 -5.23 9.69 5.05
C HIS A 23 -5.80 8.47 4.34
N SER A 24 -7.01 8.07 4.72
CA SER A 24 -7.74 6.99 4.06
C SER A 24 -8.42 7.48 2.77
N PHE A 25 -8.55 6.58 1.80
CA PHE A 25 -9.30 6.76 0.57
C PHE A 25 -9.84 5.42 0.06
N LEU A 26 -10.77 5.45 -0.90
CA LEU A 26 -11.27 4.25 -1.57
C LEU A 26 -10.55 4.06 -2.89
N TYR A 27 -9.92 2.91 -3.05
CA TYR A 27 -9.24 2.51 -4.27
C TYR A 27 -10.15 1.61 -5.12
N SER A 28 -10.20 1.90 -6.42
CA SER A 28 -11.05 1.21 -7.41
C SER A 28 -10.68 -0.25 -7.66
N GLY A 29 -9.50 -0.69 -7.22
CA GLY A 29 -9.02 -2.07 -7.37
C GLY A 29 -7.98 -2.27 -8.47
N CYS A 30 -7.81 -1.33 -9.41
CA CYS A 30 -6.71 -1.37 -10.37
C CYS A 30 -6.17 0.03 -10.71
N GLN A 31 -5.01 0.05 -11.39
CA GLN A 31 -4.28 1.26 -11.79
C GLN A 31 -3.77 2.08 -10.58
N GLY A 32 -3.42 3.34 -10.81
CA GLY A 32 -2.91 4.26 -9.79
C GLY A 32 -1.40 4.26 -9.65
N ASN A 33 -0.90 4.59 -8.47
CA ASN A 33 0.53 4.76 -8.19
C ASN A 33 0.93 4.08 -6.85
N GLY A 34 2.22 4.12 -6.52
CA GLY A 34 2.78 3.52 -5.30
C GLY A 34 2.47 4.25 -3.99
N ASN A 35 1.78 5.39 -4.01
CA ASN A 35 1.35 6.09 -2.79
C ASN A 35 0.03 5.50 -2.27
N ARG A 36 0.06 4.20 -1.97
CA ARG A 36 -1.08 3.40 -1.53
C ARG A 36 -0.63 2.34 -0.55
N PHE A 37 -1.23 2.31 0.62
CA PHE A 37 -0.85 1.43 1.72
C PHE A 37 -2.09 0.82 2.38
N GLU A 38 -2.02 -0.46 2.77
CA GLU A 38 -3.15 -1.18 3.35
C GLU A 38 -3.55 -0.65 4.73
N ASN A 39 -2.59 -0.06 5.47
CA ASN A 39 -2.81 0.49 6.80
C ASN A 39 -2.03 1.80 7.01
N LYS A 40 -2.46 2.54 8.04
CA LYS A 40 -1.92 3.87 8.37
C LYS A 40 -0.48 3.80 8.85
N GLU A 41 -0.13 2.72 9.57
CA GLU A 41 1.17 2.49 10.18
C GLU A 41 2.25 2.34 9.12
N ASN A 42 1.98 1.57 8.07
CA ASN A 42 2.90 1.39 6.95
C ASN A 42 3.11 2.72 6.20
N CYS A 43 2.01 3.43 5.89
CA CYS A 43 2.08 4.75 5.29
C CYS A 43 2.92 5.73 6.13
N THR A 44 2.67 5.78 7.45
CA THR A 44 3.36 6.68 8.38
C THR A 44 4.83 6.31 8.50
N THR A 45 5.14 5.02 8.60
CA THR A 45 6.52 4.54 8.72
C THR A 45 7.33 4.89 7.47
N LEU A 46 6.77 4.65 6.29
CA LEU A 46 7.46 4.88 5.02
C LEU A 46 7.55 6.37 4.64
N CYS A 47 6.52 7.16 4.93
CA CYS A 47 6.43 8.54 4.44
C CYS A 47 6.72 9.63 5.49
N LEU A 48 6.54 9.34 6.79
CA LEU A 48 6.70 10.32 7.88
C LEU A 48 7.93 10.07 8.75
N ASN A 49 8.51 8.87 8.72
CA ASN A 49 9.67 8.51 9.54
C ASN A 49 10.91 8.19 8.69
N PRO A 50 11.56 9.18 8.06
CA PRO A 50 12.78 8.97 7.28
C PRO A 50 13.99 8.51 8.12
N LYS A 51 13.88 8.43 9.46
CA LYS A 51 14.99 8.14 10.37
C LYS A 51 15.22 6.66 10.70
N LYS A 52 14.48 5.72 10.10
CA LYS A 52 14.75 4.28 10.24
C LYS A 52 15.13 3.62 8.89
N GLY A 53 16.05 4.23 8.15
CA GLY A 53 16.40 3.80 6.79
C GLY A 53 17.89 3.84 6.43
N ARG A 54 18.82 3.75 7.40
CA ARG A 54 20.25 3.55 7.11
C ARG A 54 20.87 2.33 7.80
N THR A 55 20.05 1.39 8.23
CA THR A 55 20.50 0.05 8.64
C THR A 55 19.49 -0.93 8.08
N GLY A 56 19.95 -1.77 7.16
CA GLY A 56 19.13 -2.49 6.19
C GLY A 56 18.30 -3.64 6.73
N GLY A 57 17.58 -4.26 5.80
CA GLY A 57 17.11 -5.64 5.89
C GLY A 57 16.01 -5.90 6.91
N ALA A 58 14.77 -5.88 6.44
CA ALA A 58 13.76 -6.82 6.93
C ALA A 58 13.12 -7.41 5.68
N ASP A 59 13.83 -8.39 5.14
CA ASP A 59 13.35 -9.66 4.63
C ASP A 59 11.90 -9.68 4.12
N VAL A 60 11.78 -9.84 2.80
CA VAL A 60 10.66 -10.57 2.20
C VAL A 60 10.79 -12.03 2.64
N SER A 61 10.43 -12.34 3.88
CA SER A 61 10.13 -13.73 4.26
C SER A 61 8.71 -14.03 3.81
N GLY A 62 8.63 -14.40 2.54
CA GLY A 62 7.44 -14.90 1.87
C GLY A 62 7.85 -15.58 0.58
N GLU A 63 8.87 -16.43 0.64
CA GLU A 63 9.13 -17.40 -0.42
C GLU A 63 8.15 -18.58 -0.28
N GLN A 64 7.74 -19.08 -1.44
CA GLN A 64 6.59 -19.93 -1.80
C GLN A 64 6.70 -21.39 -1.30
N PRO A 65 5.61 -22.21 -1.31
CA PRO A 65 5.39 -23.02 -2.51
C PRO A 65 3.92 -23.34 -2.85
N SER A 66 3.72 -23.64 -4.12
CA SER A 66 2.57 -24.30 -4.71
C SER A 66 2.53 -25.78 -4.33
N GLU A 67 1.64 -26.21 -3.43
CA GLU A 67 1.21 -27.62 -3.40
C GLU A 67 -0.21 -27.74 -2.79
N THR A 68 -1.19 -28.11 -3.60
CA THR A 68 -2.37 -28.84 -3.12
C THR A 68 -2.45 -30.13 -3.93
N ASP A 69 -2.02 -31.19 -3.27
CA ASP A 69 -2.10 -32.60 -3.64
C ASP A 69 -3.55 -33.08 -3.66
N THR A 70 -4.00 -33.64 -4.80
CA THR A 70 -5.00 -34.70 -4.95
C THR A 70 -4.80 -35.36 -6.30
#